data_AF-E3C6H6-F1
#
_entry.id   AF-E3C6H6-F1
#
_cell.length_a   1.000
_cell.length_b   1.000
_cell.length_c   1.000
_cell.angle_alpha   90.00
_cell.angle_beta   90.00
_cell.angle_gamma   90.00
#
_symmetry.space_group_name_H-M   'P 1'
#
loop_
_entity.id
_entity.type
_entity.pdbx_description
1 polymer ?
#
loop_
_entity_poly.entity_id
_entity_poly.type
_entity_poly.pdbx_seq_one_letter_code
_entity_poly.pdbx_strand_id
1 'polypeptide(L)'
;MKALSLHPENAAAVAWGDKLVEYRTWQTNYRGPLLICASAKRQPGFLAGHALCVMNLEGIYHFPDGSYGWRFSPFQTGLSYHIEPVAVKGRQRLFNVVDALIRPVDWEHQGQVDWDRAEQWLVEVYRPLIQ
;
A
#
# COMPACT_ATOMS: atom_id res chain seq x y z
N MET A 1 7.08 -4.15 10.62
CA MET A 1 7.27 -3.60 9.27
C MET A 1 7.11 -2.10 9.31
N LYS A 2 7.93 -1.37 8.56
CA LYS A 2 7.74 0.07 8.38
C LYS A 2 6.50 0.32 7.53
N ALA A 3 5.74 1.35 7.88
CA ALA A 3 4.48 1.69 7.26
C ALA A 3 4.41 3.16 6.88
N LEU A 4 3.69 3.44 5.80
CA LEU A 4 3.42 4.78 5.28
C LEU A 4 1.91 4.98 5.14
N SER A 5 1.39 6.05 5.74
CA SER A 5 -0.03 6.37 5.61
C SER A 5 -0.29 7.32 4.45
N LEU A 6 -1.23 6.97 3.57
CA LEU A 6 -1.69 7.73 2.41
C LEU A 6 -3.16 8.15 2.60
N HIS A 7 -3.63 9.12 1.81
CA HIS A 7 -5.08 9.31 1.65
C HIS A 7 -5.71 8.06 1.02
N PRO A 8 -6.96 7.70 1.36
CA PRO A 8 -7.57 6.43 0.92
C PRO A 8 -7.52 6.21 -0.59
N GLU A 9 -7.84 7.23 -1.40
CA GLU A 9 -7.72 7.14 -2.87
C GLU A 9 -6.31 6.80 -3.36
N ASN A 10 -5.28 7.38 -2.72
CA ASN A 10 -3.90 7.17 -3.09
C ASN A 10 -3.42 5.81 -2.60
N ALA A 11 -3.89 5.35 -1.44
CA ALA A 11 -3.65 3.99 -0.96
C ALA A 11 -4.25 2.96 -1.92
N ALA A 12 -5.48 3.18 -2.39
CA ALA A 12 -6.12 2.32 -3.38
C ALA A 12 -5.39 2.34 -4.73
N ALA A 13 -5.02 3.52 -5.24
CA ALA A 13 -4.25 3.64 -6.48
C ALA A 13 -2.89 2.93 -6.39
N VAL A 14 -2.22 2.97 -5.23
CA VAL A 14 -1.00 2.19 -5.00
C VAL A 14 -1.29 0.70 -4.94
N ALA A 15 -2.34 0.30 -4.21
CA ALA A 15 -2.75 -1.10 -4.08
C ALA A 15 -3.09 -1.71 -5.45
N TRP A 16 -3.74 -0.98 -6.34
CA TRP A 16 -4.11 -1.48 -7.67
C TRP A 16 -3.06 -1.23 -8.76
N GLY A 17 -1.89 -0.72 -8.39
CA GLY A 17 -0.77 -0.51 -9.31
C GLY A 17 -0.91 0.72 -10.23
N ASP A 18 -1.99 1.50 -10.11
CA ASP A 18 -2.20 2.76 -10.85
C ASP A 18 -1.21 3.86 -10.43
N LYS A 19 -0.64 3.75 -9.22
CA LYS A 19 0.30 4.72 -8.66
C LYS A 19 1.56 4.05 -8.11
N LEU A 20 2.68 4.26 -8.79
CA LEU A 20 4.00 3.74 -8.38
C LEU A 20 4.94 4.82 -7.83
N VAL A 21 4.51 6.08 -7.82
CA VAL A 21 5.28 7.20 -7.25
C VAL A 21 4.42 7.97 -6.26
N GLU A 22 4.86 8.02 -5.01
CA GLU A 22 4.25 8.81 -3.94
C GLU A 22 5.01 10.11 -3.72
N TYR A 23 4.30 11.23 -3.66
CA TYR A 23 4.92 12.55 -3.52
C TYR A 23 4.89 13.01 -2.07
N ARG A 24 6.02 13.50 -1.56
CA ARG A 24 6.17 13.96 -0.18
C ARG A 24 7.01 15.22 -0.09
N THR A 25 6.75 16.02 0.94
CA THR A 25 7.58 17.17 1.33
C THR A 25 8.78 16.78 2.21
N TRP A 26 8.96 15.47 2.46
CA TRP A 26 10.03 14.93 3.28
C TRP A 26 10.54 13.61 2.70
N GLN A 27 11.75 13.23 3.10
CA GLN A 27 12.41 12.01 2.64
C GLN A 27 12.79 11.06 3.78
N THR A 28 13.15 9.84 3.41
CA THR A 28 13.72 8.83 4.30
C THR A 28 14.93 8.15 3.64
N ASN A 29 15.87 7.69 4.46
CA ASN A 29 16.97 6.85 4.01
C ASN A 29 16.56 5.36 3.89
N TYR A 30 15.34 5.00 4.32
CA TYR A 30 14.86 3.62 4.22
C TYR A 30 14.60 3.21 2.77
N ARG A 31 15.00 1.97 2.44
CA ARG A 31 14.66 1.26 1.20
C ARG A 31 14.25 -0.15 1.57
N GLY A 32 13.34 -0.73 0.81
CA GLY A 32 12.76 -2.04 1.14
C GLY A 32 11.25 -2.01 1.35
N PRO A 33 10.68 -3.08 1.93
CA PRO A 33 9.24 -3.25 2.11
C PRO A 33 8.61 -2.14 2.97
N LEU A 34 7.57 -1.50 2.45
CA LEU A 34 6.72 -0.55 3.17
C LEU A 34 5.28 -0.99 3.12
N LEU A 35 4.67 -1.12 4.29
CA LEU A 35 3.24 -1.33 4.43
C LEU A 35 2.50 -0.05 4.05
N ILE A 36 1.60 -0.12 3.07
CA ILE A 36 0.80 1.01 2.62
C ILE A 36 -0.52 1.03 3.37
N CYS A 37 -0.76 2.12 4.09
CA CYS A 37 -1.94 2.29 4.94
C CYS A 37 -2.84 3.42 4.44
N ALA A 38 -4.11 3.12 4.17
CA ALA A 38 -5.13 4.15 4.03
C ALA A 38 -5.36 4.84 5.37
N SER A 39 -5.27 6.17 5.39
CA SER A 39 -5.57 6.97 6.57
C SER A 39 -7.01 6.75 7.05
N ALA A 40 -7.31 7.10 8.30
CA ALA A 40 -8.67 7.00 8.85
C ALA A 40 -9.63 8.09 8.33
N LYS A 41 -9.16 9.01 7.47
CA LYS A 41 -10.04 10.02 6.85
C LYS A 41 -10.99 9.30 5.90
N ARG A 42 -12.28 9.27 6.23
CA ARG A 42 -13.30 8.67 5.36
C ARG A 42 -13.33 9.38 4.01
N GLN A 43 -13.42 8.58 2.95
CA GLN A 43 -13.56 9.05 1.58
C GLN A 43 -14.51 8.09 0.86
N PRO A 44 -15.65 8.57 0.31
CA PRO A 44 -16.61 7.70 -0.37
C PRO A 44 -15.96 6.87 -1.47
N GLY A 45 -16.26 5.56 -1.49
CA GLY A 45 -15.74 4.62 -2.48
C GLY A 45 -14.34 4.06 -2.19
N PHE A 46 -13.70 4.45 -1.09
CA PHE A 46 -12.36 3.98 -0.74
C PHE A 46 -12.28 3.44 0.68
N LEU A 47 -11.54 2.34 0.85
CA LEU A 47 -11.26 1.75 2.14
C LEU A 47 -10.38 2.68 2.99
N ALA A 48 -10.87 3.06 4.17
CA ALA A 48 -10.17 3.92 5.12
C ALA A 48 -9.72 3.13 6.36
N GLY A 49 -8.63 3.55 6.99
CA GLY A 49 -8.16 3.00 8.28
C GLY A 49 -7.59 1.58 8.21
N HIS A 50 -7.15 1.13 7.04
CA HIS A 50 -6.59 -0.21 6.82
C HIS A 50 -5.26 -0.16 6.06
N ALA A 51 -4.38 -1.13 6.30
CA ALA A 51 -3.28 -1.45 5.41
C ALA A 51 -3.77 -2.35 4.27
N LEU A 52 -3.26 -2.13 3.04
CA LEU A 52 -3.79 -2.74 1.82
C LEU A 52 -2.78 -3.63 1.08
N CYS A 53 -1.52 -3.20 1.04
CA CYS A 53 -0.45 -3.90 0.35
C CYS A 53 0.90 -3.60 0.99
N VAL A 54 1.90 -4.37 0.59
CA VAL A 54 3.31 -4.07 0.85
C VAL A 54 3.95 -3.66 -0.47
N MET A 55 4.52 -2.46 -0.50
CA MET A 55 5.25 -1.93 -1.65
C MET A 55 6.72 -1.83 -1.31
N ASN A 56 7.59 -2.32 -2.19
CA ASN A 56 9.02 -2.14 -2.03
C ASN A 56 9.44 -0.73 -2.47
N LEU A 57 9.98 0.08 -1.55
CA LEU A 57 10.53 1.40 -1.85
C LEU A 57 11.95 1.26 -2.43
N GLU A 58 12.07 1.44 -3.75
CA GLU A 58 13.33 1.30 -4.49
C GLU A 58 14.19 2.55 -4.41
N GLY A 59 13.55 3.71 -4.48
CA GLY A 59 14.23 4.98 -4.72
C GLY A 59 13.43 6.17 -4.27
N ILE A 60 14.13 7.28 -4.08
CA ILE A 60 13.53 8.60 -3.87
C ILE A 60 14.21 9.58 -4.82
N TYR A 61 13.41 10.31 -5.57
CA TYR A 61 13.84 11.40 -6.44
C TYR A 61 13.62 12.72 -5.74
N HIS A 62 14.51 13.69 -5.96
CA HIS A 62 14.35 15.07 -5.51
C HIS A 62 13.94 15.93 -6.69
N PHE A 63 12.89 16.73 -6.53
CA PHE A 63 12.41 17.66 -7.54
C PHE A 63 12.90 19.08 -7.26
N PRO A 64 13.00 19.95 -8.29
CA PRO A 64 13.45 21.33 -8.13
C PRO A 64 12.60 22.17 -7.17
N ASP A 65 11.33 21.81 -6.96
CA ASP A 65 10.40 22.47 -6.04
C ASP A 65 10.60 22.05 -4.57
N GLY A 66 11.61 21.22 -4.28
CA GLY A 66 11.91 20.70 -2.95
C GLY A 66 11.05 19.51 -2.53
N SER A 67 10.16 19.02 -3.41
CA SER A 67 9.39 17.80 -3.18
C SER A 67 10.20 16.55 -3.51
N TYR A 68 9.70 15.40 -3.03
CA TYR A 68 10.32 14.09 -3.19
C TYR A 68 9.35 13.11 -3.81
N GLY A 69 9.81 12.36 -4.81
CA GLY A 69 9.07 11.26 -5.43
C GLY A 69 9.58 9.92 -4.93
N TRP A 70 8.78 9.22 -4.14
CA TRP A 70 9.07 7.90 -3.58
C TRP A 70 8.62 6.83 -4.56
N ARG A 71 9.56 6.11 -5.17
CA ARG A 71 9.30 5.10 -6.20
C ARG A 71 9.14 3.71 -5.61
N PHE A 72 8.01 3.09 -5.93
CA PHE A 72 7.72 1.72 -5.57
C PHE A 72 7.99 0.74 -6.72
N SER A 73 8.42 -0.48 -6.37
CA SER A 73 8.47 -1.60 -7.32
C SER A 73 7.06 -2.01 -7.74
N PRO A 74 6.77 -2.22 -9.04
CA PRO A 74 5.54 -2.87 -9.48
C PRO A 74 5.38 -4.28 -8.90
N PHE A 75 4.14 -4.75 -8.73
CA PHE A 75 3.82 -6.11 -8.24
C PHE A 75 4.47 -7.22 -9.09
N GLN A 76 4.55 -7.03 -10.40
CA GLN A 76 5.13 -7.98 -11.36
C GLN A 76 6.63 -8.27 -11.11
N THR A 77 7.31 -7.43 -10.32
CA THR A 77 8.70 -7.69 -9.91
C THR A 77 8.83 -8.75 -8.81
N GLY A 78 7.73 -9.11 -8.14
CA GLY A 78 7.72 -10.00 -6.97
C GLY A 78 8.23 -9.36 -5.67
N LEU A 79 8.61 -8.07 -5.68
CA LEU A 79 9.06 -7.35 -4.48
C LEU A 79 7.93 -6.66 -3.72
N SER A 80 6.81 -6.40 -4.40
CA SER A 80 5.58 -5.83 -3.84
C SER A 80 4.48 -6.88 -3.91
N TYR A 81 3.54 -6.87 -2.96
CA TYR A 81 2.48 -7.88 -2.87
C TYR A 81 1.25 -7.37 -2.11
N HIS A 82 0.09 -7.93 -2.45
CA HIS A 82 -1.16 -7.66 -1.74
C HIS A 82 -1.24 -8.41 -0.40
N ILE A 83 -1.98 -7.85 0.55
CA ILE A 83 -2.20 -8.46 1.86
C ILE A 83 -3.69 -8.48 2.20
N GLU A 84 -4.06 -9.34 3.14
CA GLU A 84 -5.34 -9.21 3.83
C GLU A 84 -5.43 -7.83 4.50
N PRO A 85 -6.56 -7.10 4.38
CA PRO A 85 -6.64 -5.74 4.91
C PRO A 85 -6.49 -5.75 6.44
N VAL A 86 -5.52 -4.98 6.95
CA VAL A 86 -5.23 -4.92 8.38
C VAL A 86 -5.75 -3.60 8.95
N ALA A 87 -6.69 -3.64 9.88
CA ALA A 87 -7.14 -2.45 10.59
C ALA A 87 -5.95 -1.78 11.30
N VAL A 88 -5.64 -0.54 10.91
CA VAL A 88 -4.49 0.19 11.45
C VAL A 88 -4.73 1.70 11.41
N LYS A 89 -4.43 2.35 12.54
CA LYS A 89 -4.44 3.81 12.61
C LYS A 89 -3.15 4.36 12.00
N GLY A 90 -3.25 4.96 10.82
CA GLY A 90 -2.16 5.68 10.16
C GLY A 90 -1.55 6.77 11.05
N ARG A 91 -0.26 7.05 10.83
CA ARG A 91 0.50 8.08 11.55
C ARG A 91 1.24 9.00 10.58
N GLN A 92 1.62 10.19 11.04
CA GLN A 92 2.55 11.03 10.30
C GLN A 92 3.93 10.37 10.25
N ARG A 93 4.66 10.61 9.15
CA ARG A 93 5.96 10.00 8.86
C ARG A 93 5.89 8.46 8.82
N LEU A 94 7.05 7.82 8.68
CA LEU A 94 7.12 6.36 8.81
C LEU A 94 6.82 5.93 10.24
N PHE A 95 6.04 4.86 10.38
CA PHE A 95 5.75 4.22 11.65
C PHE A 95 5.92 2.70 11.54
N ASN A 96 5.77 1.97 12.64
CA ASN A 96 5.90 0.51 12.64
C ASN A 96 4.55 -0.15 12.91
N VAL A 97 4.28 -1.23 12.18
CA VAL A 97 3.20 -2.19 12.40
C VAL A 97 3.82 -3.55 12.72
N VAL A 98 3.19 -4.33 13.60
CA VAL A 98 3.68 -5.66 14.00
C VAL A 98 3.58 -6.63 12.82
N ASP A 99 4.67 -7.33 12.51
CA ASP A 99 4.75 -8.22 11.33
C ASP A 99 3.73 -9.36 11.36
N ALA A 100 3.42 -9.88 12.55
CA ALA A 100 2.45 -10.96 12.74
C ALA A 100 1.01 -10.60 12.29
N LEU A 101 0.71 -9.31 12.07
CA LEU A 101 -0.58 -8.87 11.55
C LEU A 101 -0.64 -8.90 10.02
N ILE A 102 0.50 -8.95 9.34
CA ILE A 102 0.60 -8.78 7.89
C ILE A 102 0.55 -10.15 7.24
N ARG A 103 -0.52 -10.44 6.51
CA ARG A 103 -0.73 -11.73 5.85
C ARG A 103 -0.84 -11.48 4.34
N PRO A 104 0.09 -11.99 3.51
CA PRO A 104 -0.08 -11.97 2.07
C PRO A 104 -1.39 -12.65 1.68
N VAL A 105 -2.03 -12.13 0.63
CA VAL A 105 -3.13 -12.84 -0.03
C VAL A 105 -2.61 -14.13 -0.67
N ASP A 106 -3.51 -15.05 -0.97
CA ASP A 106 -3.19 -16.37 -1.53
C ASP A 106 -3.51 -16.48 -3.04
N TRP A 107 -4.03 -15.42 -3.65
CA TRP A 107 -4.33 -15.33 -5.09
C TRP A 107 -3.20 -14.73 -5.93
N GLU A 108 -2.12 -14.27 -5.31
CA GLU A 108 -0.92 -13.76 -6.00
C GLU A 108 0.33 -14.51 -5.54
N HIS A 109 1.10 -15.06 -6.49
CA HIS A 109 2.37 -15.71 -6.19
C HIS A 109 3.41 -15.40 -7.28
N GLN A 110 4.53 -14.77 -6.88
CA GLN A 110 5.64 -14.43 -7.79
C GLN A 110 5.20 -13.69 -9.07
N GLY A 111 4.23 -12.78 -8.97
CA GLY A 111 3.71 -12.02 -10.11
C GLY A 111 2.70 -12.77 -10.99
N GLN A 112 2.35 -14.02 -10.65
CA GLN A 112 1.23 -14.74 -11.23
C GLN A 112 -0.02 -14.53 -10.38
N VAL A 113 -1.13 -14.21 -11.05
CA VAL A 113 -2.42 -13.90 -10.41
C VAL A 113 -3.44 -14.96 -10.79
N ASP A 114 -4.10 -15.52 -9.79
CA ASP A 114 -5.36 -16.26 -9.93
C ASP A 114 -6.51 -15.25 -9.92
N TRP A 115 -7.01 -14.93 -11.12
CA TRP A 115 -8.01 -13.86 -11.30
C TRP A 115 -9.35 -14.20 -10.68
N ASP A 116 -9.78 -15.45 -10.71
CA ASP A 116 -11.06 -15.87 -10.15
C ASP A 116 -11.02 -15.72 -8.61
N ARG A 117 -9.91 -16.14 -8.00
CA ARG A 117 -9.71 -16.00 -6.55
C ARG A 117 -9.51 -14.53 -6.13
N ALA A 118 -8.81 -13.74 -6.94
CA ALA A 118 -8.66 -12.31 -6.70
C ALA A 118 -10.01 -11.57 -6.77
N GLU A 119 -10.86 -11.91 -7.74
CA GLU A 119 -12.21 -11.36 -7.86
C GLU A 119 -13.09 -11.75 -6.67
N GLN A 120 -13.06 -13.03 -6.28
CA GLN A 120 -13.78 -13.50 -5.10
C GLN A 120 -13.33 -12.75 -3.84
N TRP A 121 -12.03 -12.65 -3.61
CA TRP A 121 -11.47 -11.90 -2.47
C TRP A 121 -11.87 -10.42 -2.51
N LEU A 122 -11.86 -9.78 -3.69
CA LEU A 122 -12.28 -8.39 -3.83
C LEU A 122 -13.74 -8.20 -3.41
N VAL A 123 -14.62 -9.12 -3.80
CA VAL A 123 -16.07 -9.06 -3.50
C VAL A 123 -16.38 -9.41 -2.05
N GLU A 124 -15.74 -10.44 -1.50
CA GLU A 124 -16.06 -11.00 -0.19
C GLU A 124 -15.30 -10.34 0.96
N VAL A 125 -14.09 -9.81 0.69
CA VAL A 125 -13.20 -9.26 1.72
C VAL A 125 -13.04 -7.75 1.56
N TYR A 126 -12.56 -7.28 0.40
CA TYR A 126 -12.19 -5.87 0.26
C TYR A 126 -13.39 -4.92 0.17
N ARG A 127 -14.34 -5.17 -0.75
CA ARG A 127 -15.51 -4.30 -0.98
C ARG A 127 -16.39 -4.12 0.27
N PRO A 128 -16.68 -5.16 1.08
CA PRO A 128 -17.51 -5.00 2.28
C PRO A 128 -16.88 -4.10 3.35
N LEU A 129 -15.56 -3.87 3.31
CA LEU A 129 -14.86 -2.96 4.23
C LEU A 129 -14.97 -1.49 3.83
N ILE A 130 -15.40 -1.19 2.59
CA ILE A 130 -15.65 0.17 2.13
C ILE A 130 -16.95 0.65 2.78
N GLN A 131 -16.83 1.61 3.71
CA GLN A 131 -17.94 2.22 4.44
C GLN A 131 -18.52 3.45 3.74
#